data_AF-L9WWU7-F1
#
_entry.id   AF-L9WWU7-F1
#
_cell.length_a   1.000
_cell.length_b   1.000
_cell.length_c   1.000
_cell.angle_alpha   90.00
_cell.angle_beta   90.00
_cell.angle_gamma   90.00
#
_symmetry.space_group_name_H-M   'P 1'
#
loop_
_entity.id
_entity.type
_entity.pdbx_description
1 polymer ?
#
loop_
_entity_poly.entity_id
_entity_poly.type
_entity_poly.pdbx_seq_one_letter_code
_entity_poly.pdbx_strand_id
1 'polypeptide(L)'
;MTDAPTSETRTMTASRVIKASPGRIYDAFLDPDELAAWLPPPGFTAEVHHLEPVEGGTYRMTFYGDAEEVADFEQSFGGIYVELARGERIVYTDEFESDEPAMAGEMTVTITFEATDEGTEVTVRQENIPDAIPPSDANEGWNASLESLGKLVKTASALETTDTSVTVRRTIDAPIEDVWQAFTDPNELERWYGSDLLDVEIHALEAEPGGSFSITMRDTEAEYDIEGEFLDVIEREYLVHTWYVGHVTIEFEDIGGGTEVVLTHEDLPDREVAEQHAEGWMAAIETLATTVRNGEIRGQ
;
A
#
# COMPACT_ATOMS: atom_id res chain seq x y z
N MET A 1 -16.84 -21.55 -50.99
CA MET A 1 -16.86 -21.51 -49.52
C MET A 1 -16.09 -20.26 -49.16
N THR A 2 -16.82 -19.25 -48.75
CA THR A 2 -16.31 -17.90 -48.46
C THR A 2 -15.73 -17.95 -47.06
N ASP A 3 -14.45 -17.59 -46.91
CA ASP A 3 -13.84 -17.32 -45.61
C ASP A 3 -14.69 -16.29 -44.87
N ALA A 4 -15.12 -16.64 -43.65
CA ALA A 4 -15.73 -15.69 -42.75
C ALA A 4 -14.66 -14.69 -42.31
N PRO A 5 -14.94 -13.38 -42.26
CA PRO A 5 -13.98 -12.41 -41.76
C PRO A 5 -13.75 -12.70 -40.27
N THR A 6 -12.51 -13.01 -39.89
CA THR A 6 -12.07 -12.97 -38.51
C THR A 6 -12.24 -11.52 -38.04
N SER A 7 -13.22 -11.26 -37.17
CA SER A 7 -13.38 -9.95 -36.54
C SER A 7 -12.08 -9.62 -35.82
N GLU A 8 -11.44 -8.50 -36.15
CA GLU A 8 -10.29 -8.01 -35.38
C GLU A 8 -10.75 -7.73 -33.95
N THR A 9 -10.12 -8.39 -32.97
CA THR A 9 -10.34 -8.13 -31.55
C THR A 9 -9.90 -6.71 -31.23
N ARG A 10 -10.81 -5.89 -30.66
CA ARG A 10 -10.48 -4.53 -30.18
C ARG A 10 -9.68 -4.66 -28.88
N THR A 11 -8.40 -4.30 -28.94
CA THR A 11 -7.43 -4.54 -27.86
C THR A 11 -6.59 -3.29 -27.58
N MET A 12 -6.20 -3.12 -26.33
CA MET A 12 -5.15 -2.19 -25.91
C MET A 12 -4.08 -2.90 -25.07
N THR A 13 -2.90 -2.29 -24.99
CA THR A 13 -1.84 -2.70 -24.05
C THR A 13 -1.17 -1.48 -23.45
N ALA A 14 -1.12 -1.41 -22.12
CA ALA A 14 -0.37 -0.40 -21.37
C ALA A 14 0.70 -1.09 -20.52
N SER A 15 1.87 -0.48 -20.38
CA SER A 15 2.94 -0.99 -19.51
C SER A 15 3.60 0.15 -18.74
N ARG A 16 4.02 -0.14 -17.51
CA ARG A 16 4.79 0.78 -16.68
C ARG A 16 5.71 0.00 -15.73
N VAL A 17 6.94 0.49 -15.55
CA VAL A 17 7.82 0.05 -14.47
C VAL A 17 7.45 0.78 -13.18
N ILE A 18 7.11 0.02 -12.14
CA ILE A 18 6.71 0.52 -10.83
C ILE A 18 7.74 0.05 -9.79
N LYS A 19 8.24 0.98 -8.98
CA LYS A 19 9.21 0.72 -7.91
C LYS A 19 8.55 0.02 -6.70
N ALA A 20 8.21 -1.25 -6.87
CA ALA A 20 7.73 -2.14 -5.81
C ALA A 20 7.94 -3.60 -6.26
N SER A 21 7.88 -4.55 -5.33
CA SER A 21 7.97 -5.98 -5.66
C SER A 21 6.74 -6.46 -6.45
N PRO A 22 6.87 -7.51 -7.27
CA PRO A 22 5.72 -8.07 -7.99
C PRO A 22 4.59 -8.48 -7.05
N GLY A 23 4.92 -9.04 -5.88
CA GLY A 23 3.95 -9.42 -4.85
C GLY A 23 3.17 -8.24 -4.30
N ARG A 24 3.85 -7.12 -3.98
CA ARG A 24 3.17 -5.92 -3.45
C ARG A 24 2.21 -5.33 -4.46
N ILE A 25 2.62 -5.22 -5.72
CA ILE A 25 1.76 -4.69 -6.79
C ILE A 25 0.59 -5.64 -7.02
N TYR A 26 0.84 -6.95 -7.07
CA TYR A 26 -0.20 -7.97 -7.17
C TYR A 26 -1.25 -7.83 -6.06
N ASP A 27 -0.82 -7.63 -4.81
CA ASP A 27 -1.73 -7.46 -3.67
C ASP A 27 -2.60 -6.19 -3.83
N ALA A 28 -2.10 -5.11 -4.43
CA ALA A 28 -2.86 -3.88 -4.71
C ALA A 28 -4.02 -4.06 -5.71
N PHE A 29 -3.98 -5.10 -6.55
CA PHE A 29 -5.08 -5.43 -7.46
C PHE A 29 -6.20 -6.21 -6.78
N LEU A 30 -5.95 -6.75 -5.59
CA LEU A 30 -6.84 -7.68 -4.89
C LEU A 30 -7.31 -7.16 -3.52
N ASP A 31 -6.84 -5.97 -3.12
CA ASP A 31 -7.34 -5.24 -1.96
C ASP A 31 -8.39 -4.21 -2.39
N PRO A 32 -9.62 -4.25 -1.84
CA PRO A 32 -10.71 -3.37 -2.28
C PRO A 32 -10.45 -1.89 -1.98
N ASP A 33 -9.78 -1.56 -0.87
CA ASP A 33 -9.50 -0.18 -0.47
C ASP A 33 -8.39 0.41 -1.35
N GLU A 34 -7.34 -0.36 -1.62
CA GLU A 34 -6.29 0.06 -2.54
C GLU A 34 -6.82 0.20 -3.97
N LEU A 35 -7.59 -0.78 -4.46
CA LEU A 35 -8.17 -0.75 -5.80
C LEU A 35 -9.06 0.49 -6.00
N ALA A 36 -9.88 0.84 -5.00
CA ALA A 36 -10.69 2.06 -5.01
C ALA A 36 -9.84 3.34 -5.06
N ALA A 37 -8.64 3.31 -4.49
CA ALA A 37 -7.76 4.47 -4.38
C ALA A 37 -6.91 4.72 -5.65
N TRP A 38 -6.49 3.67 -6.37
CA TRP A 38 -5.57 3.84 -7.52
C TRP A 38 -6.20 3.59 -8.89
N LEU A 39 -7.20 2.70 -9.00
CA LEU A 39 -7.76 2.31 -10.28
C LEU A 39 -8.56 3.43 -10.99
N PRO A 40 -9.39 4.26 -10.31
CA PRO A 40 -10.13 5.30 -11.02
C PRO A 40 -9.16 6.31 -11.66
N PRO A 41 -9.37 6.69 -12.94
CA PRO A 41 -8.59 7.73 -13.59
C PRO A 41 -8.68 9.08 -12.84
N PRO A 42 -7.71 9.99 -13.02
CA PRO A 42 -7.74 11.31 -12.39
C PRO A 42 -9.06 12.05 -12.65
N GLY A 43 -9.69 12.56 -11.59
CA GLY A 43 -11.00 13.21 -11.66
C GLY A 43 -12.18 12.30 -11.36
N PHE A 44 -11.95 10.99 -11.23
CA PHE A 44 -12.93 10.01 -10.82
C PHE A 44 -12.62 9.46 -9.42
N THR A 45 -13.65 8.88 -8.80
CA THR A 45 -13.58 8.11 -7.56
C THR A 45 -14.23 6.76 -7.80
N ALA A 46 -13.93 5.77 -6.96
CA ALA A 46 -14.48 4.44 -7.08
C ALA A 46 -15.08 3.96 -5.76
N GLU A 47 -16.16 3.18 -5.85
CA GLU A 47 -16.70 2.36 -4.77
C GLU A 47 -16.63 0.90 -5.19
N VAL A 48 -15.92 0.08 -4.42
CA VAL A 48 -15.88 -1.38 -4.61
C VAL A 48 -17.02 -1.99 -3.78
N HIS A 49 -18.06 -2.48 -4.45
CA HIS A 49 -19.24 -3.05 -3.80
C HIS A 49 -18.94 -4.41 -3.18
N HIS A 50 -18.19 -5.23 -3.91
CA HIS A 50 -17.65 -6.50 -3.43
C HIS A 50 -16.45 -6.93 -4.29
N LEU A 51 -15.57 -7.71 -3.68
CA LEU A 51 -14.38 -8.27 -4.32
C LEU A 51 -14.05 -9.62 -3.67
N GLU A 52 -14.07 -10.69 -4.46
CA GLU A 52 -13.74 -12.05 -4.02
C GLU A 52 -12.45 -12.52 -4.72
N PRO A 53 -11.26 -12.31 -4.13
CA PRO A 53 -9.98 -12.48 -4.82
C PRO A 53 -9.54 -13.95 -4.84
N VAL A 54 -10.38 -14.81 -5.43
CA VAL A 54 -10.15 -16.24 -5.64
C VAL A 54 -10.52 -16.59 -7.07
N GLU A 55 -9.90 -17.62 -7.64
CA GLU A 55 -10.29 -18.08 -8.98
C GLU A 55 -11.77 -18.52 -9.00
N GLY A 56 -12.54 -17.96 -9.93
CA GLY A 56 -13.98 -18.07 -10.02
C GLY A 56 -14.78 -17.12 -9.13
N GLY A 57 -14.10 -16.34 -8.27
CA GLY A 57 -14.70 -15.28 -7.47
C GLY A 57 -15.09 -14.07 -8.32
N THR A 58 -16.05 -13.29 -7.82
CA THR A 58 -16.60 -12.14 -8.54
C THR A 58 -16.21 -10.81 -7.91
N TYR A 59 -16.29 -9.75 -8.70
CA TYR A 59 -16.20 -8.38 -8.19
C TYR A 59 -17.25 -7.49 -8.86
N ARG A 60 -17.57 -6.39 -8.20
CA ARG A 60 -18.37 -5.30 -8.77
C ARG A 60 -17.93 -3.97 -8.16
N MET A 61 -17.81 -2.95 -9.00
CA MET A 61 -17.48 -1.59 -8.56
C MET A 61 -18.21 -0.54 -9.39
N THR A 62 -18.25 0.68 -8.90
CA THR A 62 -18.82 1.84 -9.59
C THR A 62 -17.83 2.98 -9.60
N PHE A 63 -17.63 3.60 -10.76
CA PHE A 63 -16.88 4.84 -10.89
C PHE A 63 -17.82 6.04 -10.89
N TYR A 64 -17.45 7.07 -10.13
CA TYR A 64 -18.16 8.34 -10.04
C TYR A 64 -17.22 9.49 -10.42
N GLY A 65 -17.73 10.50 -11.13
CA GLY A 65 -16.96 11.71 -11.40
C GLY A 65 -17.66 12.67 -12.34
N ASP A 66 -16.91 13.65 -12.81
CA ASP A 66 -17.35 14.53 -13.90
C ASP A 66 -16.56 14.15 -15.16
N ALA A 67 -17.26 13.60 -16.16
CA ALA A 67 -16.68 13.35 -17.47
C ALA A 67 -16.89 14.56 -18.38
N GLU A 68 -16.05 14.72 -19.41
CA GLU A 68 -16.26 15.78 -20.40
C GLU A 68 -17.69 15.68 -20.97
N GLU A 69 -18.48 16.73 -20.75
CA GLU A 69 -19.89 16.87 -21.16
C GLU A 69 -20.95 16.08 -20.35
N VAL A 70 -20.55 15.29 -19.34
CA VAL A 70 -21.47 14.57 -18.45
C VAL A 70 -21.18 14.90 -16.98
N ALA A 71 -22.01 15.77 -16.41
CA ALA A 71 -22.03 15.98 -14.96
C ALA A 71 -22.63 14.76 -14.27
N ASP A 72 -22.13 14.42 -13.08
CA ASP A 72 -22.57 13.29 -12.26
C ASP A 72 -22.48 11.95 -13.03
N PHE A 73 -21.34 11.70 -13.70
CA PHE A 73 -21.07 10.42 -14.36
C PHE A 73 -21.03 9.29 -13.33
N GLU A 74 -21.74 8.21 -13.62
CA GLU A 74 -21.77 6.97 -12.86
C GLU A 74 -21.70 5.78 -13.83
N GLN A 75 -20.73 4.89 -13.65
CA GLN A 75 -20.66 3.65 -14.41
C GLN A 75 -20.31 2.47 -13.49
N SER A 76 -21.25 1.52 -13.38
CA SER A 76 -21.04 0.25 -12.69
C SER A 76 -20.52 -0.81 -13.65
N PHE A 77 -19.65 -1.68 -13.17
CA PHE A 77 -19.09 -2.80 -13.92
C PHE A 77 -18.60 -3.89 -12.97
N GLY A 78 -18.40 -5.09 -13.51
CA GLY A 78 -17.93 -6.23 -12.74
C GLY A 78 -17.64 -7.44 -13.60
N GLY A 79 -17.13 -8.49 -12.96
CA GLY A 79 -16.86 -9.75 -13.64
C GLY A 79 -16.24 -10.78 -12.72
N ILE A 80 -15.43 -11.67 -13.29
CA ILE A 80 -14.94 -12.89 -12.65
C ILE A 80 -13.41 -12.94 -12.70
N TYR A 81 -12.76 -13.25 -11.58
CA TYR A 81 -11.34 -13.60 -11.56
C TYR A 81 -11.15 -14.99 -12.19
N VAL A 82 -10.56 -15.04 -13.38
CA VAL A 82 -10.36 -16.27 -14.15
C VAL A 82 -9.10 -17.00 -13.70
N GLU A 83 -8.03 -16.25 -13.42
CA GLU A 83 -6.75 -16.80 -13.00
C GLU A 83 -6.04 -15.85 -12.03
N LEU A 84 -5.45 -16.42 -10.97
CA LEU A 84 -4.71 -15.69 -9.94
C LEU A 84 -3.40 -16.41 -9.62
N ALA A 85 -2.30 -15.96 -10.25
CA ALA A 85 -0.95 -16.44 -9.99
C ALA A 85 -0.15 -15.36 -9.24
N ARG A 86 0.03 -15.56 -7.92
CA ARG A 86 0.64 -14.58 -7.00
C ARG A 86 1.96 -14.03 -7.55
N GLY A 87 2.01 -12.70 -7.73
CA GLY A 87 3.20 -11.98 -8.18
C GLY A 87 3.61 -12.24 -9.63
N GLU A 88 2.81 -12.97 -10.41
CA GLU A 88 3.12 -13.33 -11.80
C GLU A 88 2.04 -12.86 -12.77
N ARG A 89 0.75 -13.16 -12.47
CA ARG A 89 -0.35 -12.91 -13.40
C ARG A 89 -1.72 -12.81 -12.72
N ILE A 90 -2.55 -11.89 -13.22
CA ILE A 90 -3.99 -11.82 -12.93
C ILE A 90 -4.74 -11.85 -14.27
N VAL A 91 -5.79 -12.65 -14.36
CA VAL A 91 -6.75 -12.60 -15.48
C VAL A 91 -8.15 -12.47 -14.91
N TYR A 92 -8.91 -11.47 -15.37
CA TYR A 92 -10.32 -11.30 -15.01
C TYR A 92 -11.17 -10.88 -16.21
N THR A 93 -12.46 -11.14 -16.12
CA THR A 93 -13.46 -10.59 -17.04
C THR A 93 -14.05 -9.31 -16.50
N ASP A 94 -14.50 -8.43 -17.39
CA ASP A 94 -15.11 -7.16 -17.03
C ASP A 94 -16.26 -6.83 -18.00
N GLU A 95 -17.42 -6.45 -17.49
CA GLU A 95 -18.58 -6.07 -18.28
C GLU A 95 -19.26 -4.83 -17.68
N PHE A 96 -19.58 -3.86 -18.53
CA PHE A 96 -20.31 -2.66 -18.11
C PHE A 96 -21.78 -2.98 -17.87
N GLU A 97 -22.30 -2.51 -16.74
CA GLU A 97 -23.74 -2.49 -16.49
C GLU A 97 -24.35 -1.31 -17.25
N SER A 98 -24.80 -1.56 -18.49
CA SER A 98 -25.41 -0.55 -19.35
C SER A 98 -26.48 -1.14 -20.26
N ASP A 99 -27.57 -0.39 -20.48
CA ASP A 99 -28.60 -0.71 -21.48
C ASP A 99 -28.18 -0.30 -22.91
N GLU A 100 -27.05 0.39 -23.07
CA GLU A 100 -26.55 0.85 -24.36
C GLU A 100 -25.88 -0.30 -25.14
N PRO A 101 -26.41 -0.69 -26.32
CA PRO A 101 -25.87 -1.83 -27.05
C PRO A 101 -24.41 -1.67 -27.49
N ALA A 102 -23.91 -0.44 -27.59
CA ALA A 102 -22.54 -0.14 -27.97
C ALA A 102 -21.53 -0.30 -26.81
N MET A 103 -22.01 -0.39 -25.58
CA MET A 103 -21.23 -0.65 -24.36
C MET A 103 -21.28 -2.12 -23.93
N ALA A 104 -22.17 -2.92 -24.55
CA ALA A 104 -22.34 -4.33 -24.21
C ALA A 104 -21.15 -5.19 -24.67
N GLY A 105 -20.84 -6.23 -23.88
CA GLY A 105 -19.82 -7.22 -24.20
C GLY A 105 -18.86 -7.46 -23.05
N GLU A 106 -18.51 -8.73 -22.85
CA GLU A 106 -17.51 -9.14 -21.87
C GLU A 106 -16.10 -8.85 -22.40
N MET A 107 -15.36 -8.04 -21.65
CA MET A 107 -13.95 -7.79 -21.83
C MET A 107 -13.12 -8.82 -21.08
N THR A 108 -11.89 -9.06 -21.54
CA THR A 108 -10.90 -9.83 -20.79
C THR A 108 -9.71 -8.93 -20.49
N VAL A 109 -9.34 -8.84 -19.22
CA VAL A 109 -8.15 -8.11 -18.76
C VAL A 109 -7.11 -9.11 -18.28
N THR A 110 -5.91 -9.02 -18.83
CA THR A 110 -4.73 -9.78 -18.40
C THR A 110 -3.68 -8.81 -17.88
N ILE A 111 -3.20 -9.05 -16.67
CA ILE A 111 -2.12 -8.28 -16.04
C ILE A 111 -0.95 -9.22 -15.79
N THR A 112 0.25 -8.83 -16.20
CA THR A 112 1.48 -9.58 -15.90
C THR A 112 2.45 -8.71 -15.09
N PHE A 113 3.20 -9.38 -14.22
CA PHE A 113 4.19 -8.75 -13.35
C PHE A 113 5.56 -9.36 -13.63
N GLU A 114 6.50 -8.56 -14.12
CA GLU A 114 7.87 -9.00 -14.42
C GLU A 114 8.86 -8.22 -13.56
N ALA A 115 9.60 -8.91 -12.68
CA ALA A 115 10.65 -8.28 -11.89
C ALA A 115 11.79 -7.77 -12.78
N THR A 116 12.29 -6.58 -12.47
CA THR A 116 13.40 -5.88 -13.13
C THR A 116 14.35 -5.29 -12.09
N ASP A 117 15.52 -4.81 -12.50
CA ASP A 117 16.45 -4.14 -11.59
C ASP A 117 15.90 -2.81 -11.03
N GLU A 118 14.88 -2.21 -11.67
CA GLU A 118 14.29 -0.92 -11.31
C GLU A 118 12.93 -1.04 -10.58
N GLY A 119 12.47 -2.27 -10.32
CA GLY A 119 11.16 -2.56 -9.75
C GLY A 119 10.45 -3.65 -10.54
N THR A 120 9.17 -3.48 -10.83
CA THR A 120 8.37 -4.46 -11.58
C THR A 120 7.78 -3.80 -12.82
N GLU A 121 7.98 -4.41 -13.99
CA GLU A 121 7.20 -4.09 -15.18
C GLU A 121 5.80 -4.69 -15.06
N VAL A 122 4.80 -3.81 -15.01
CA VAL A 122 3.38 -4.18 -15.00
C VAL A 122 2.83 -3.96 -16.38
N THR A 123 2.36 -5.02 -17.03
CA THR A 123 1.72 -4.95 -18.35
C THR A 123 0.25 -5.31 -18.23
N VAL A 124 -0.62 -4.42 -18.71
CA VAL A 124 -2.07 -4.63 -18.79
C VAL A 124 -2.47 -4.80 -20.24
N ARG A 125 -3.15 -5.90 -20.57
CA ARG A 125 -3.79 -6.15 -21.86
C ARG A 125 -5.28 -6.30 -21.67
N GLN A 126 -6.05 -5.42 -22.31
CA GLN A 126 -7.52 -5.49 -22.32
C GLN A 126 -8.00 -5.84 -23.73
N GLU A 127 -8.87 -6.84 -23.81
CA GLU A 127 -9.42 -7.40 -25.05
C GLU A 127 -10.94 -7.32 -25.08
N ASN A 128 -11.51 -7.35 -26.29
CA ASN A 128 -12.95 -7.23 -26.55
C ASN A 128 -13.54 -5.89 -26.07
N ILE A 129 -12.78 -4.81 -26.18
CA ILE A 129 -13.22 -3.46 -25.79
C ILE A 129 -14.49 -3.09 -26.59
N PRO A 130 -15.58 -2.66 -25.92
CA PRO A 130 -16.84 -2.29 -26.57
C PRO A 130 -16.68 -1.23 -27.65
N ASP A 131 -17.61 -1.22 -28.60
CA ASP A 131 -17.51 -0.35 -29.78
C ASP A 131 -17.54 1.15 -29.45
N ALA A 132 -18.29 1.51 -28.39
CA ALA A 132 -18.39 2.86 -27.88
C ALA A 132 -17.08 3.41 -27.30
N ILE A 133 -16.13 2.55 -26.93
CA ILE A 133 -14.87 2.94 -26.30
C ILE A 133 -13.73 2.80 -27.33
N PRO A 134 -13.10 3.90 -27.75
CA PRO A 134 -11.87 3.83 -28.53
C PRO A 134 -10.77 3.13 -27.72
N PRO A 135 -10.04 2.14 -28.29
CA PRO A 135 -8.95 1.49 -27.58
C PRO A 135 -7.84 2.45 -27.13
N SER A 136 -7.68 3.60 -27.79
CA SER A 136 -6.80 4.69 -27.37
C SER A 136 -7.19 5.27 -26.02
N ASP A 137 -8.48 5.47 -25.79
CA ASP A 137 -8.99 6.15 -24.61
C ASP A 137 -8.90 5.20 -23.41
N ALA A 138 -9.20 3.91 -23.64
CA ALA A 138 -8.90 2.85 -22.66
C ALA A 138 -7.39 2.78 -22.34
N ASN A 139 -6.53 2.98 -23.34
CA ASN A 139 -5.07 3.05 -23.14
C ASN A 139 -4.64 4.22 -22.27
N GLU A 140 -5.18 5.40 -22.54
CA GLU A 140 -4.91 6.59 -21.74
C GLU A 140 -5.39 6.42 -20.29
N GLY A 141 -6.59 5.87 -20.10
CA GLY A 141 -7.13 5.54 -18.78
C GLY A 141 -6.22 4.61 -17.99
N TRP A 142 -5.84 3.47 -18.56
CA TRP A 142 -4.93 2.52 -17.91
C TRP A 142 -3.55 3.11 -17.60
N ASN A 143 -2.98 3.92 -18.50
CA ASN A 143 -1.69 4.58 -18.24
C ASN A 143 -1.77 5.54 -17.04
N ALA A 144 -2.89 6.24 -16.88
CA ALA A 144 -3.14 7.11 -15.75
C ALA A 144 -3.34 6.31 -14.45
N SER A 145 -4.12 5.23 -14.48
CA SER A 145 -4.32 4.34 -13.33
C SER A 145 -3.00 3.68 -12.89
N LEU A 146 -2.16 3.20 -13.82
CA LEU A 146 -0.85 2.64 -13.48
C LEU A 146 0.11 3.68 -12.87
N GLU A 147 -0.03 4.97 -13.22
CA GLU A 147 0.69 6.03 -12.55
C GLU A 147 0.21 6.22 -11.09
N SER A 148 -1.11 6.22 -10.88
CA SER A 148 -1.71 6.26 -9.54
C SER A 148 -1.30 5.07 -8.69
N LEU A 149 -1.26 3.86 -9.27
CA LEU A 149 -0.76 2.65 -8.59
C LEU A 149 0.69 2.84 -8.14
N GLY A 150 1.54 3.37 -9.01
CA GLY A 150 2.93 3.67 -8.69
C GLY A 150 3.11 4.71 -7.58
N LYS A 151 2.12 5.60 -7.35
CA LYS A 151 2.09 6.51 -6.21
C LYS A 151 1.60 5.79 -4.95
N LEU A 152 0.54 5.00 -5.06
CA LEU A 152 -0.06 4.28 -3.94
C LEU A 152 0.92 3.27 -3.31
N VAL A 153 1.59 2.44 -4.11
CA VAL A 153 2.52 1.42 -3.55
C VAL A 153 3.79 2.03 -2.97
N LYS A 154 4.13 3.27 -3.35
CA LYS A 154 5.16 4.07 -2.68
C LYS A 154 4.70 4.67 -1.36
N THR A 155 3.43 4.57 -1.01
CA THR A 155 2.89 5.18 0.21
C THR A 155 2.35 4.15 1.18
N ALA A 156 2.04 2.92 0.74
CA ALA A 156 1.37 1.93 1.57
C ALA A 156 2.27 1.21 2.59
N SER A 157 1.67 0.76 3.70
CA SER A 157 2.29 -0.15 4.67
C SER A 157 2.16 -1.60 4.21
N ALA A 158 3.12 -2.46 4.54
CA ALA A 158 2.96 -3.91 4.48
C ALA A 158 3.17 -4.50 5.88
N LEU A 159 2.27 -5.41 6.29
CA LEU A 159 2.35 -6.14 7.56
C LEU A 159 2.58 -7.62 7.29
N GLU A 160 3.58 -8.20 7.93
CA GLU A 160 3.84 -9.64 7.96
C GLU A 160 3.90 -10.13 9.41
N THR A 161 3.34 -11.30 9.70
CA THR A 161 3.30 -11.85 11.06
C THR A 161 3.61 -13.35 11.04
N THR A 162 4.44 -13.79 11.98
CA THR A 162 4.72 -15.20 12.26
C THR A 162 4.26 -15.57 13.67
N ASP A 163 4.51 -16.80 14.13
CA ASP A 163 4.19 -17.19 15.51
C ASP A 163 5.01 -16.44 16.55
N THR A 164 6.15 -15.82 16.19
CA THR A 164 7.07 -15.20 17.14
C THR A 164 7.65 -13.87 16.66
N SER A 165 7.11 -13.31 15.58
CA SER A 165 7.57 -12.03 15.06
C SER A 165 6.49 -11.28 14.31
N VAL A 166 6.66 -9.96 14.23
CA VAL A 166 5.90 -9.09 13.35
C VAL A 166 6.85 -8.16 12.61
N THR A 167 6.59 -7.93 11.33
CA THR A 167 7.30 -6.96 10.50
C THR A 167 6.29 -5.98 9.92
N VAL A 168 6.51 -4.69 10.17
CA VAL A 168 5.77 -3.57 9.58
C VAL A 168 6.73 -2.82 8.68
N ARG A 169 6.40 -2.74 7.39
CA ARG A 169 7.11 -1.92 6.40
C ARG A 169 6.26 -0.72 6.05
N ARG A 170 6.87 0.45 5.91
CA ARG A 170 6.19 1.65 5.43
C ARG A 170 7.15 2.58 4.71
N THR A 171 6.69 3.17 3.62
CA THR A 171 7.38 4.31 3.03
C THR A 171 6.86 5.62 3.60
N ILE A 172 7.79 6.44 4.07
CA ILE A 172 7.57 7.77 4.63
C ILE A 172 8.01 8.81 3.59
N ASP A 173 7.12 9.74 3.24
CA ASP A 173 7.41 10.83 2.28
C ASP A 173 8.23 11.94 2.95
N ALA A 174 9.45 11.60 3.36
CA ALA A 174 10.40 12.50 3.99
C ALA A 174 11.85 12.01 3.79
N PRO A 175 12.85 12.91 3.80
CA PRO A 175 14.26 12.57 3.79
C PRO A 175 14.66 11.64 4.93
N ILE A 176 15.65 10.78 4.70
CA ILE A 176 16.12 9.80 5.69
C ILE A 176 16.66 10.46 6.95
N GLU A 177 17.20 11.68 6.85
CA GLU A 177 17.61 12.48 7.99
C GLU A 177 16.46 12.82 8.94
N ASP A 178 15.31 13.23 8.39
CA ASP A 178 14.15 13.64 9.17
C ASP A 178 13.49 12.41 9.80
N VAL A 179 13.40 11.30 9.05
CA VAL A 179 12.88 10.03 9.57
C VAL A 179 13.79 9.45 10.64
N TRP A 180 15.12 9.48 10.46
CA TRP A 180 16.08 9.07 11.47
C TRP A 180 15.97 9.92 12.75
N GLN A 181 15.86 11.24 12.62
CA GLN A 181 15.63 12.13 13.77
C GLN A 181 14.33 11.79 14.50
N ALA A 182 13.27 11.41 13.79
CA ALA A 182 12.00 11.02 14.40
C ALA A 182 12.11 9.82 15.38
N PHE A 183 13.10 8.93 15.20
CA PHE A 183 13.35 7.82 16.12
C PHE A 183 14.44 8.08 17.16
N THR A 184 15.33 9.04 16.93
CA THR A 184 16.54 9.24 17.75
C THR A 184 16.56 10.53 18.56
N ASP A 185 15.70 11.50 18.26
CA ASP A 185 15.51 12.70 19.08
C ASP A 185 14.28 12.51 19.98
N PRO A 186 14.41 12.69 21.32
CA PRO A 186 13.31 12.45 22.24
C PRO A 186 12.12 13.39 21.99
N ASN A 187 12.36 14.63 21.55
CA ASN A 187 11.29 15.58 21.27
C ASN A 187 10.55 15.23 19.98
N GLU A 188 11.27 14.68 18.98
CA GLU A 188 10.62 14.20 17.76
C GLU A 188 9.82 12.92 18.03
N LEU A 189 10.38 11.97 18.80
CA LEU A 189 9.71 10.72 19.16
C LEU A 189 8.40 10.97 19.91
N GLU A 190 8.41 11.87 20.89
CA GLU A 190 7.22 12.23 21.68
C GLU A 190 6.09 12.83 20.83
N ARG A 191 6.40 13.43 19.66
CA ARG A 191 5.39 14.06 18.79
C ARG A 191 4.52 13.08 18.02
N TRP A 192 5.00 11.87 17.74
CA TRP A 192 4.29 10.92 16.89
C TRP A 192 4.04 9.56 17.54
N TYR A 193 4.79 9.20 18.58
CA TYR A 193 4.68 7.86 19.18
C TYR A 193 3.41 7.68 20.02
N GLY A 194 2.86 8.78 20.53
CA GLY A 194 1.54 8.81 21.17
C GLY A 194 0.38 9.03 20.18
N SER A 195 -0.85 8.92 20.68
CA SER A 195 -2.08 9.23 19.95
C SER A 195 -3.10 9.89 20.88
N ASP A 196 -4.26 10.32 20.34
CA ASP A 196 -5.37 10.85 21.17
C ASP A 196 -5.85 9.86 22.26
N LEU A 197 -5.54 8.57 22.11
CA LEU A 197 -5.94 7.49 23.02
C LEU A 197 -4.76 6.92 23.84
N LEU A 198 -3.52 7.34 23.55
CA LEU A 198 -2.31 6.84 24.19
C LEU A 198 -1.35 8.00 24.44
N ASP A 199 -1.23 8.42 25.70
CA ASP A 199 -0.27 9.41 26.14
C ASP A 199 1.11 8.75 26.31
N VAL A 200 2.15 9.38 25.78
CA VAL A 200 3.53 8.87 25.80
C VAL A 200 4.45 9.97 26.28
N GLU A 201 5.29 9.65 27.26
CA GLU A 201 6.29 10.56 27.82
C GLU A 201 7.67 9.92 27.72
N ILE A 202 8.63 10.63 27.12
CA ILE A 202 9.99 10.15 26.91
C ILE A 202 10.91 10.71 28.01
N HIS A 203 11.36 9.84 28.93
CA HIS A 203 12.23 10.24 30.05
C HIS A 203 13.71 10.19 29.71
N ALA A 204 14.10 9.22 28.88
CA ALA A 204 15.48 9.04 28.41
C ALA A 204 15.47 8.40 27.02
N LEU A 205 16.42 8.82 26.18
CA LEU A 205 16.66 8.25 24.84
C LEU A 205 18.12 8.49 24.46
N GLU A 206 18.97 7.50 24.70
CA GLU A 206 20.39 7.52 24.34
C GLU A 206 20.59 6.60 23.12
N ALA A 207 20.27 7.09 21.92
CA ALA A 207 20.30 6.32 20.67
C ALA A 207 21.75 6.07 20.16
N GLU A 208 22.53 5.34 20.96
CA GLU A 208 23.88 4.87 20.65
C GLU A 208 24.06 3.45 21.19
N PRO A 209 24.99 2.63 20.66
CA PRO A 209 25.17 1.26 21.14
C PRO A 209 25.50 1.21 22.65
N GLY A 210 24.68 0.48 23.41
CA GLY A 210 24.72 0.38 24.87
C GLY A 210 24.03 1.53 25.62
N GLY A 211 23.42 2.48 24.91
CA GLY A 211 22.63 3.56 25.49
C GLY A 211 21.26 3.08 25.96
N SER A 212 20.70 3.76 26.96
CA SER A 212 19.41 3.40 27.56
C SER A 212 18.26 4.27 27.07
N PHE A 213 17.04 3.74 27.15
CA PHE A 213 15.81 4.53 27.02
C PHE A 213 14.82 4.21 28.14
N SER A 214 13.97 5.18 28.44
CA SER A 214 12.90 5.06 29.44
C SER A 214 11.68 5.85 28.97
N ILE A 215 10.54 5.17 28.89
CA ILE A 215 9.28 5.69 28.33
C ILE A 215 8.15 5.32 29.28
N THR A 216 7.26 6.28 29.56
CA THR A 216 5.97 5.98 30.19
C THR A 216 4.86 6.05 29.15
N MET A 217 4.04 5.01 29.07
CA MET A 217 2.86 4.93 28.21
C MET A 217 1.61 4.85 29.07
N ARG A 218 0.58 5.65 28.75
CA ARG A 218 -0.68 5.73 29.50
C ARG A 218 -1.86 5.63 28.55
N ASP A 219 -2.70 4.63 28.76
CA ASP A 219 -4.00 4.51 28.10
C ASP A 219 -5.13 4.85 29.10
N THR A 220 -6.38 4.61 28.70
CA THR A 220 -7.54 4.91 29.57
C THR A 220 -7.68 3.99 30.79
N GLU A 221 -6.97 2.86 30.80
CA GLU A 221 -7.07 1.79 31.78
C GLU A 221 -5.84 1.67 32.68
N ALA A 222 -4.64 1.95 32.15
CA ALA A 222 -3.37 1.66 32.82
C ALA A 222 -2.22 2.60 32.41
N GLU A 223 -1.17 2.57 33.24
CA GLU A 223 0.12 3.22 33.01
C GLU A 223 1.22 2.15 33.03
N TYR A 224 2.14 2.23 32.07
CA TYR A 224 3.24 1.29 31.88
C TYR A 224 4.56 2.05 31.75
N ASP A 225 5.53 1.69 32.59
CA ASP A 225 6.92 2.15 32.44
C ASP A 225 7.73 1.10 31.69
N ILE A 226 8.33 1.51 30.59
CA ILE A 226 9.15 0.67 29.72
C ILE A 226 10.58 1.21 29.76
N GLU A 227 11.51 0.32 30.08
CA GLU A 227 12.95 0.58 30.01
C GLU A 227 13.59 -0.39 29.03
N GLY A 228 14.61 0.08 28.32
CA GLY A 228 15.39 -0.77 27.42
C GLY A 228 16.75 -0.20 27.09
N GLU A 229 17.47 -0.94 26.25
CA GLU A 229 18.85 -0.66 25.84
C GLU A 229 18.95 -0.78 24.32
N PHE A 230 19.64 0.17 23.68
CA PHE A 230 20.02 0.08 22.27
C PHE A 230 21.18 -0.92 22.13
N LEU A 231 20.94 -2.02 21.45
CA LEU A 231 21.90 -3.11 21.26
C LEU A 231 22.91 -2.78 20.16
N ASP A 232 22.44 -2.16 19.07
CA ASP A 232 23.28 -1.70 17.96
C ASP A 232 22.60 -0.53 17.26
N VAL A 233 23.39 0.41 16.74
CA VAL A 233 22.89 1.63 16.11
C VAL A 233 23.89 2.05 15.04
N ILE A 234 23.43 2.09 13.79
CA ILE A 234 24.17 2.63 12.67
C ILE A 234 23.35 3.77 12.07
N GLU A 235 23.92 4.98 12.14
CA GLU A 235 23.24 6.20 11.73
C GLU A 235 22.65 6.09 10.32
N ARG A 236 21.33 6.29 10.22
CA ARG A 236 20.54 6.26 8.98
C ARG A 236 20.54 4.90 8.25
N GLU A 237 20.96 3.84 8.92
CA GLU A 237 20.86 2.47 8.38
C GLU A 237 19.91 1.66 9.24
N TYR A 238 20.17 1.55 10.55
CA TYR A 238 19.27 0.85 11.46
C TYR A 238 19.55 1.15 12.94
N LEU A 239 18.59 0.79 13.78
CA LEU A 239 18.76 0.67 15.22
C LEU A 239 18.10 -0.60 15.74
N VAL A 240 18.69 -1.21 16.76
CA VAL A 240 18.16 -2.37 17.46
C VAL A 240 18.06 -2.03 18.92
N HIS A 241 16.92 -2.27 19.55
CA HIS A 241 16.75 -2.08 20.97
C HIS A 241 15.94 -3.19 21.62
N THR A 242 16.18 -3.43 22.90
CA THR A 242 15.33 -4.32 23.68
C THR A 242 13.93 -3.74 23.85
N TRP A 243 12.96 -4.61 24.06
CA TRP A 243 11.61 -4.24 24.44
C TRP A 243 11.16 -5.03 25.67
N TYR A 244 9.98 -4.71 26.21
CA TYR A 244 9.48 -5.37 27.43
C TYR A 244 9.45 -6.92 27.28
N VAL A 245 9.23 -7.39 26.05
CA VAL A 245 9.46 -8.76 25.59
C VAL A 245 10.12 -8.67 24.22
N GLY A 246 11.17 -9.45 24.01
CA GLY A 246 11.86 -9.51 22.72
C GLY A 246 12.70 -8.27 22.40
N HIS A 247 12.93 -8.05 21.11
CA HIS A 247 13.69 -6.91 20.62
C HIS A 247 13.10 -6.37 19.32
N VAL A 248 13.31 -5.08 19.10
CA VAL A 248 12.82 -4.35 17.94
C VAL A 248 14.00 -3.87 17.12
N THR A 249 13.97 -4.20 15.83
CA THR A 249 14.90 -3.72 14.82
C THR A 249 14.15 -2.75 13.93
N ILE A 250 14.71 -1.56 13.71
CA ILE A 250 14.17 -0.55 12.80
C ILE A 250 15.23 -0.24 11.76
N GLU A 251 14.95 -0.57 10.51
CA GLU A 251 15.83 -0.34 9.36
C GLU A 251 15.31 0.82 8.52
N PHE A 252 16.23 1.58 7.93
CA PHE A 252 15.97 2.76 7.13
C PHE A 252 16.66 2.64 5.77
N GLU A 253 15.92 2.88 4.69
CA GLU A 253 16.47 2.90 3.33
C GLU A 253 15.98 4.14 2.57
N ASP A 254 16.90 4.91 1.99
CA ASP A 254 16.55 5.98 1.03
C ASP A 254 16.23 5.34 -0.32
N ILE A 255 14.96 5.47 -0.74
CA ILE A 255 14.45 4.87 -1.97
C ILE A 255 14.34 5.87 -3.14
N GLY A 256 14.86 7.09 -2.96
CA GLY A 256 14.77 8.16 -3.94
C GLY A 256 13.35 8.71 -4.06
N GLY A 257 13.05 9.69 -3.19
CA GLY A 257 11.73 10.33 -3.08
C GLY A 257 10.97 10.00 -1.79
N GLY A 258 11.65 9.45 -0.79
CA GLY A 258 11.12 9.09 0.53
C GLY A 258 12.06 8.13 1.24
N THR A 259 11.72 7.75 2.46
CA THR A 259 12.46 6.79 3.27
C THR A 259 11.58 5.58 3.53
N GLU A 260 12.09 4.39 3.24
CA GLU A 260 11.48 3.17 3.69
C GLU A 260 11.91 2.84 5.11
N VAL A 261 10.93 2.54 5.96
CA VAL A 261 11.11 2.07 7.33
C VAL A 261 10.63 0.63 7.41
N VAL A 262 11.48 -0.27 7.88
CA VAL A 262 11.11 -1.65 8.21
C VAL A 262 11.30 -1.84 9.71
N LEU A 263 10.20 -2.00 10.43
CA LEU A 263 10.19 -2.32 11.84
C LEU A 263 9.91 -3.81 12.02
N THR A 264 10.82 -4.54 12.64
CA THR A 264 10.68 -5.96 12.96
C THR A 264 10.75 -6.13 14.47
N HIS A 265 9.71 -6.73 15.07
CA HIS A 265 9.69 -7.13 16.47
C HIS A 265 9.77 -8.66 16.56
N GLU A 266 10.87 -9.17 17.13
CA GLU A 266 11.18 -10.60 17.21
C GLU A 266 11.28 -11.09 18.65
N ASP A 267 11.43 -12.41 18.80
CA ASP A 267 11.47 -13.12 20.09
C ASP A 267 10.17 -12.98 20.92
N LEU A 268 9.03 -12.86 20.22
CA LEU A 268 7.71 -12.85 20.84
C LEU A 268 7.30 -14.27 21.28
N PRO A 269 6.48 -14.40 22.34
CA PRO A 269 6.21 -15.69 22.98
C PRO A 269 5.30 -16.59 22.13
N ASP A 270 4.34 -15.99 21.44
CA ASP A 270 3.37 -16.68 20.59
C ASP A 270 2.66 -15.70 19.62
N ARG A 271 1.86 -16.29 18.73
CA ARG A 271 1.14 -15.60 17.67
C ARG A 271 0.15 -14.56 18.17
N GLU A 272 -0.51 -14.81 19.30
CA GLU A 272 -1.51 -13.87 19.85
C GLU A 272 -0.83 -12.57 20.26
N VAL A 273 0.34 -12.67 20.90
CA VAL A 273 1.16 -11.51 21.24
C VAL A 273 1.72 -10.83 20.00
N ALA A 274 2.11 -11.58 18.96
CA ALA A 274 2.56 -11.00 17.70
C ALA A 274 1.47 -10.18 16.98
N GLU A 275 0.25 -10.69 16.94
CA GLU A 275 -0.91 -10.01 16.34
C GLU A 275 -1.28 -8.73 17.12
N GLN A 276 -1.21 -8.74 18.45
CA GLN A 276 -1.44 -7.51 19.25
C GLN A 276 -0.40 -6.42 18.97
N HIS A 277 0.88 -6.78 18.84
CA HIS A 277 1.93 -5.82 18.49
C HIS A 277 1.81 -5.32 17.06
N ALA A 278 1.33 -6.14 16.13
CA ALA A 278 1.10 -5.75 14.75
C ALA A 278 0.18 -4.52 14.66
N GLU A 279 -0.95 -4.57 15.35
CA GLU A 279 -1.92 -3.47 15.37
C GLU A 279 -1.29 -2.17 15.92
N GLY A 280 -0.56 -2.29 17.04
CA GLY A 280 0.13 -1.16 17.66
C GLY A 280 1.21 -0.54 16.77
N TRP A 281 2.08 -1.36 16.19
CA TRP A 281 3.17 -0.89 15.32
C TRP A 281 2.66 -0.27 14.03
N MET A 282 1.61 -0.84 13.41
CA MET A 282 0.99 -0.24 12.24
C MET A 282 0.43 1.15 12.54
N ALA A 283 -0.30 1.31 13.64
CA ALA A 283 -0.87 2.60 14.02
C ALA A 283 0.22 3.64 14.33
N ALA A 284 1.27 3.23 15.04
CA ALA A 284 2.41 4.10 15.36
C ALA A 284 3.13 4.58 14.09
N ILE A 285 3.44 3.67 13.16
CA ILE A 285 4.11 3.99 11.90
C ILE A 285 3.24 4.84 10.96
N GLU A 286 1.92 4.69 10.98
CA GLU A 286 1.00 5.57 10.24
C GLU A 286 1.02 7.00 10.81
N THR A 287 1.10 7.11 12.15
CA THR A 287 1.19 8.40 12.84
C THR A 287 2.52 9.09 12.53
N LEU A 288 3.63 8.35 12.56
CA LEU A 288 4.94 8.81 12.08
C LEU A 288 4.82 9.39 10.66
N ALA A 289 4.26 8.61 9.73
CA ALA A 289 4.14 9.00 8.32
C ALA A 289 3.38 10.33 8.16
N THR A 290 2.35 10.54 8.97
CA THR A 290 1.54 11.77 8.95
C THR A 290 2.30 12.94 9.57
N THR A 291 2.90 12.76 10.75
CA THR A 291 3.58 13.83 11.50
C THR A 291 4.79 14.37 10.75
N VAL A 292 5.64 13.48 10.22
CA VAL A 292 6.85 13.88 9.48
C VAL A 292 6.46 14.60 8.18
N ARG A 293 5.46 14.09 7.44
CA ARG A 293 4.99 14.71 6.19
C ARG A 293 4.44 16.12 6.39
N ASN A 294 3.66 16.35 7.45
CA ASN A 294 3.01 17.64 7.65
C ASN A 294 3.97 18.75 8.14
N GLY A 295 5.23 18.40 8.48
CA GLY A 295 6.15 19.32 9.12
C GLY A 295 5.58 19.87 10.44
N GLU A 296 4.62 19.16 11.04
CA GLU A 296 4.00 19.47 12.35
C GLU A 296 4.96 19.09 13.49
N ILE A 297 6.21 19.50 13.32
CA ILE A 297 7.18 19.69 14.37
C ILE A 297 6.65 20.88 15.18
N ARG A 298 5.80 20.62 16.18
CA ARG A 298 5.28 21.66 17.07
C ARG A 298 6.47 22.38 17.70
N GLY A 299 6.72 23.60 17.21
CA GLY A 299 7.73 24.50 17.72
C GLY A 299 7.21 25.27 18.93
N GLN A 300 7.96 25.12 20.03
CA GLN A 300 8.01 25.92 21.27
C GLN A 300 6.83 25.84 22.25
#